data_AF-A0A9D0ZT81-F1
#
_entry.id   AF-A0A9D0ZT81-F1
#
_cell.length_a   1.000
_cell.length_b   1.000
_cell.length_c   1.000
_cell.angle_alpha   90.00
_cell.angle_beta   90.00
_cell.angle_gamma   90.00
#
_symmetry.space_group_name_H-M   'P 1'
#
loop_
_entity.id
_entity.type
_entity.pdbx_description
1 polymer ?
#
loop_
_entity_poly.entity_id
_entity_poly.type
_entity_poly.pdbx_seq_one_letter_code
_entity_poly.pdbx_strand_id
1 'polypeptide(L)'
;MNCKNFRQRRKQGKLYFYCVLKKQMINYEDCKGCPNKEYKQYKTLKQRTNKLAKREKNRYSIIYNDMTKCCECGSKIGIEKNEIFSGAYRQTSMKLGMVAPMCHECHQKFHNDIMLNLKYKVMFQKEYIKTHSLDDFIKNFGKNYIYKLKQQKKT
;
A
#
# COMPACT_ATOMS: atom_id res chain seq x y z
N MET A 1 -1.49 -18.68 25.06
CA MET A 1 -0.69 -19.92 24.90
C MET A 1 0.08 -19.86 23.58
N ASN A 2 1.42 -19.90 23.61
CA ASN A 2 2.27 -19.75 22.40
C ASN A 2 2.72 -21.08 21.79
N CYS A 3 2.07 -22.19 22.17
CA CYS A 3 2.30 -23.49 21.58
C CYS A 3 1.92 -23.49 20.09
N LYS A 4 2.81 -23.96 19.22
CA LYS A 4 2.60 -24.07 17.77
C LYS A 4 1.41 -24.96 17.41
N ASN A 5 1.05 -25.89 18.30
CA ASN A 5 -0.02 -26.87 18.12
C ASN A 5 -1.36 -26.44 18.76
N PHE A 6 -1.39 -25.36 19.54
CA PHE A 6 -2.61 -24.87 20.19
C PHE A 6 -3.44 -24.02 19.21
N ARG A 7 -4.76 -24.26 19.17
CA ARG A 7 -5.72 -23.48 18.39
C ARG A 7 -6.90 -23.11 19.27
N GLN A 8 -7.32 -21.86 19.19
CA GLN A 8 -8.58 -21.39 19.73
C GLN A 8 -9.58 -21.34 18.57
N ARG A 9 -10.70 -22.07 18.70
CA ARG A 9 -11.72 -22.22 17.65
C ARG A 9 -13.10 -21.89 18.22
N ARG A 10 -14.07 -21.65 17.33
CA ARG A 10 -15.48 -21.42 17.70
C ARG A 10 -16.38 -22.39 16.93
N LYS A 11 -17.42 -22.92 17.59
CA LYS A 11 -18.51 -23.69 16.98
C LYS A 11 -19.81 -23.28 17.63
N GLN A 12 -20.80 -22.86 16.83
CA GLN A 12 -22.10 -22.37 17.31
C GLN A 12 -21.97 -21.32 18.44
N GLY A 13 -21.11 -20.31 18.22
CA GLY A 13 -20.85 -19.25 19.20
C GLY A 13 -19.94 -19.64 20.38
N LYS A 14 -19.81 -20.92 20.72
CA LYS A 14 -19.01 -21.41 21.84
C LYS A 14 -17.53 -21.54 21.48
N LEU A 15 -16.66 -21.04 22.37
CA LEU A 15 -15.22 -21.15 22.26
C LEU A 15 -14.76 -22.55 22.71
N TYR A 16 -13.82 -23.15 22.00
CA TYR A 16 -13.12 -24.35 22.45
C TYR A 16 -11.64 -24.33 22.04
N PHE A 17 -10.81 -25.06 22.79
CA PHE A 17 -9.40 -25.23 22.46
C PHE A 17 -9.16 -26.57 21.79
N TYR A 18 -8.23 -26.58 20.85
CA TYR A 18 -7.93 -27.74 20.03
C TYR A 18 -6.41 -27.89 19.87
N CYS A 19 -5.93 -29.11 20.04
CA CYS A 19 -4.53 -29.46 19.82
C CYS A 19 -4.37 -30.10 18.44
N VAL A 20 -3.61 -29.48 17.54
CA VAL A 20 -3.33 -30.02 16.21
C VAL A 20 -2.50 -31.29 16.26
N LEU A 21 -1.56 -31.39 17.21
CA LEU A 21 -0.71 -32.56 17.38
C LEU A 21 -1.51 -33.80 17.81
N LYS A 22 -2.39 -33.64 18.81
CA LYS A 22 -3.26 -34.72 19.32
C LYS A 22 -4.56 -34.87 18.52
N LYS A 23 -4.83 -33.98 17.58
CA LYS A 23 -6.05 -33.88 16.75
C LYS A 23 -7.37 -33.88 17.53
N GLN A 24 -7.38 -33.36 18.76
CA GLN A 24 -8.55 -33.38 19.64
C GLN A 24 -8.80 -32.06 20.36
N MET A 25 -10.01 -31.91 20.90
CA MET A 25 -10.33 -30.86 21.86
C MET A 25 -9.54 -31.07 23.15
N ILE A 26 -9.07 -29.97 23.72
CA ILE A 26 -8.25 -29.97 24.94
C ILE A 26 -8.71 -28.84 25.85
N ASN A 27 -8.38 -28.95 27.13
CA ASN A 27 -8.45 -27.83 28.05
C ASN A 27 -7.18 -26.97 27.98
N TYR A 28 -7.26 -25.78 28.54
CA TYR A 28 -6.11 -24.88 28.61
C TYR A 28 -4.97 -25.50 29.43
N GLU A 29 -5.29 -26.10 30.58
CA GLU A 29 -4.32 -26.72 31.49
C GLU A 29 -3.60 -27.91 30.85
N ASP A 30 -4.30 -28.73 30.05
CA ASP A 30 -3.72 -29.86 29.31
C ASP A 30 -2.59 -29.41 28.37
N CYS A 31 -2.73 -28.22 27.77
CA CYS A 31 -1.69 -27.63 26.95
C CYS A 31 -0.63 -26.93 27.80
N LYS A 32 -1.00 -26.34 28.94
CA LYS A 32 -0.09 -25.63 29.85
C LYS A 32 0.98 -26.56 30.44
N GLY A 33 0.60 -27.75 30.88
CA GLY A 33 1.52 -28.76 31.43
C GLY A 33 2.06 -29.77 30.41
N CYS A 34 1.79 -29.60 29.11
CA CYS A 34 2.13 -30.60 28.10
C CYS A 34 3.67 -30.76 27.92
N PRO A 35 4.23 -31.97 28.02
CA PRO A 35 5.66 -32.21 27.78
C PRO A 35 6.04 -32.03 26.30
N ASN A 36 5.12 -32.29 25.38
CA ASN A 36 5.32 -32.13 23.93
C ASN A 36 4.98 -30.71 23.44
N LYS A 37 5.10 -29.71 24.32
CA LYS A 37 4.81 -28.32 23.98
C LYS A 37 5.99 -27.74 23.20
N GLU A 38 5.71 -27.37 21.96
CA GLU A 38 6.65 -26.62 21.14
C GLU A 38 6.14 -25.20 20.89
N TYR A 39 7.02 -24.22 21.03
CA TYR A 39 6.68 -22.81 20.86
C TYR A 39 6.75 -22.37 19.40
N LYS A 40 5.93 -21.38 19.03
CA LYS A 40 6.06 -20.70 17.75
C LYS A 40 7.43 -20.00 17.69
N GLN A 41 8.20 -20.30 16.66
CA GLN A 41 9.43 -19.58 16.35
C GLN A 41 9.06 -18.26 15.67
N TYR A 42 9.30 -17.13 16.33
CA TYR A 42 9.07 -15.81 15.76
C TYR A 42 10.32 -15.39 14.99
N LYS A 43 10.19 -15.23 13.67
CA LYS A 43 11.25 -14.65 12.85
C LYS A 43 11.22 -13.13 13.02
N THR A 44 12.40 -12.52 13.03
CA THR A 44 12.51 -11.06 12.93
C THR A 44 11.88 -10.58 11.62
N LEU A 45 11.22 -9.42 11.67
CA LEU A 45 10.70 -8.79 10.46
C LEU A 45 11.87 -8.46 9.55
N LYS A 46 11.80 -8.90 8.29
CA LYS A 46 12.81 -8.56 7.30
C LYS A 46 12.83 -7.05 7.11
N GLN A 47 14.01 -6.46 7.16
CA GLN A 47 14.18 -5.05 6.83
C GLN A 47 13.95 -4.82 5.33
N ARG A 48 13.62 -3.57 4.98
CA ARG A 48 13.50 -3.17 3.57
C ARG A 48 14.85 -3.37 2.88
N THR A 49 14.81 -3.80 1.62
CA THR A 49 16.03 -3.93 0.82
C THR A 49 16.63 -2.55 0.57
N ASN A 50 17.96 -2.46 0.52
CA ASN A 50 18.68 -1.22 0.20
C ASN A 50 18.21 -0.61 -1.13
N LYS A 51 17.85 -1.47 -2.10
CA LYS A 51 17.30 -1.04 -3.39
C LYS A 51 15.96 -0.32 -3.25
N LEU A 52 15.05 -0.81 -2.41
CA LEU A 52 13.78 -0.16 -2.15
C LEU A 52 13.99 1.15 -1.38
N ALA A 53 14.80 1.13 -0.33
CA ALA A 53 15.11 2.33 0.46
C ALA A 53 15.71 3.45 -0.40
N LYS A 54 16.63 3.11 -1.31
CA LYS A 54 17.20 4.06 -2.27
C LYS A 54 16.13 4.68 -3.19
N ARG A 55 15.20 3.87 -3.70
CA ARG A 55 14.09 4.37 -4.54
C ARG A 55 13.17 5.31 -3.78
N GLU A 56 12.84 4.98 -2.53
CA GLU A 56 11.97 5.82 -1.68
C GLU A 56 12.60 7.18 -1.37
N LYS A 57 13.91 7.21 -1.11
CA LYS A 57 14.68 8.45 -0.91
C LYS A 57 14.73 9.29 -2.18
N ASN A 58 15.02 8.65 -3.32
CA ASN A 58 15.24 9.29 -4.62
C ASN A 58 13.95 9.45 -5.45
N ARG A 59 12.78 9.49 -4.79
CA ARG A 59 11.51 9.83 -5.45
C ARG A 59 11.62 11.22 -6.11
N TYR A 60 11.24 11.27 -7.39
CA TYR A 60 11.25 12.44 -8.26
C TYR A 60 9.91 12.55 -9.01
N SER A 61 9.64 13.70 -9.62
CA SER A 61 8.42 13.93 -10.41
C SER A 61 8.76 14.17 -11.89
N ILE A 62 7.88 13.71 -12.78
CA ILE A 62 7.92 14.09 -14.20
C ILE A 62 7.26 15.45 -14.49
N ILE A 63 6.48 15.99 -13.54
CA ILE A 63 5.77 17.27 -13.69
C ILE A 63 6.40 18.35 -12.81
N TYR A 64 6.79 18.01 -11.58
CA TYR A 64 7.20 18.99 -10.57
C TYR A 64 8.71 18.97 -10.33
N ASN A 65 9.40 20.04 -10.75
CA ASN A 65 10.83 20.21 -10.48
C ASN A 65 11.11 20.54 -9.01
N ASP A 66 10.24 21.35 -8.40
CA ASP A 66 10.35 21.74 -6.99
C ASP A 66 9.54 20.79 -6.11
N MET A 67 10.24 19.88 -5.43
CA MET A 67 9.66 18.90 -4.51
C MET A 67 9.59 19.40 -3.06
N THR A 68 9.94 20.66 -2.79
CA THR A 68 10.03 21.25 -1.44
C THR A 68 8.78 22.04 -1.03
N LYS A 69 7.83 22.20 -1.95
CA LYS A 69 6.55 22.88 -1.72
C LYS A 69 5.38 22.04 -2.23
N CYS A 70 4.24 22.19 -1.58
CA CYS A 70 2.99 21.56 -1.98
C CYS A 70 2.57 22.09 -3.35
N CYS A 71 2.29 21.19 -4.30
CA CYS A 71 1.83 21.55 -5.62
C CYS A 71 0.37 22.03 -5.67
N GLU A 72 -0.42 21.77 -4.62
CA GLU A 72 -1.83 22.16 -4.55
C GLU A 72 -2.04 23.49 -3.83
N CYS A 73 -1.36 23.72 -2.69
CA CYS A 73 -1.57 24.91 -1.86
C CYS A 73 -0.32 25.79 -1.67
N GLY A 74 0.85 25.38 -2.18
CA GLY A 74 2.09 26.14 -2.07
C GLY A 74 2.79 26.11 -0.70
N SER A 75 2.20 25.47 0.31
CA SER A 75 2.84 25.29 1.63
C SER A 75 4.23 24.65 1.51
N LYS A 76 5.15 24.99 2.41
CA LYS A 76 6.48 24.36 2.54
C LYS A 76 6.59 23.45 3.76
N ILE A 77 5.49 23.29 4.52
CA ILE A 77 5.45 22.55 5.78
C ILE A 77 4.85 21.17 5.54
N GLY A 78 5.45 20.13 6.13
CA GLY A 78 4.93 18.76 6.09
C GLY A 78 4.83 18.18 4.69
N ILE A 79 5.83 18.44 3.83
CA ILE A 79 5.80 18.03 2.43
C ILE A 79 6.15 16.55 2.30
N GLU A 80 5.19 15.81 1.76
CA GLU A 80 5.25 14.39 1.49
C GLU A 80 5.33 14.16 -0.02
N LYS A 81 6.16 13.18 -0.41
CA LYS A 81 6.30 12.72 -1.80
C LYS A 81 5.22 11.70 -2.11
N ASN A 82 4.03 12.17 -2.48
CA ASN A 82 2.86 11.34 -2.75
C ASN A 82 2.98 10.61 -4.09
N GLU A 83 2.85 9.28 -4.10
CA GLU A 83 2.75 8.52 -5.35
C GLU A 83 1.32 8.58 -5.92
N ILE A 84 1.19 9.15 -7.11
CA ILE A 84 -0.11 9.33 -7.77
C ILE A 84 -0.80 8.00 -8.06
N PHE A 85 -0.03 6.98 -8.45
CA PHE A 85 -0.49 5.60 -8.53
C PHE A 85 0.11 4.79 -7.37
N SER A 86 -0.69 4.61 -6.32
CA SER A 86 -0.32 3.94 -5.08
C SER A 86 -0.59 2.42 -5.12
N GLY A 87 -0.41 1.73 -3.99
CA GLY A 87 -0.66 0.29 -3.87
C GLY A 87 0.29 -0.55 -4.72
N ALA A 88 -0.26 -1.44 -5.55
CA ALA A 88 0.51 -2.30 -6.45
C ALA A 88 1.43 -1.51 -7.40
N TYR A 89 1.06 -0.27 -7.74
CA TYR A 89 1.81 0.59 -8.65
C TYR A 89 2.81 1.51 -7.97
N ARG A 90 2.96 1.46 -6.63
CA ARG A 90 3.87 2.34 -5.89
C ARG A 90 5.31 2.31 -6.43
N GLN A 91 5.87 1.12 -6.64
CA GLN A 91 7.24 1.01 -7.15
C GLN A 91 7.39 1.52 -8.59
N THR A 92 6.37 1.28 -9.43
CA THR A 92 6.31 1.80 -10.80
C THR A 92 6.24 3.33 -10.79
N SER A 93 5.43 3.91 -9.90
CA SER A 93 5.34 5.35 -9.71
C SER A 93 6.68 5.97 -9.31
N MET A 94 7.41 5.36 -8.38
CA MET A 94 8.75 5.84 -8.02
C MET A 94 9.74 5.75 -9.18
N LYS A 95 9.64 4.68 -10.00
CA LYS A 95 10.54 4.46 -11.14
C LYS A 95 10.28 5.43 -12.29
N LEU A 96 9.02 5.74 -12.56
CA LEU A 96 8.60 6.58 -13.69
C LEU A 96 8.33 8.04 -13.29
N GLY A 97 8.66 8.42 -12.05
CA GLY A 97 8.47 9.78 -11.55
C GLY A 97 7.00 10.21 -11.41
N MET A 98 6.08 9.28 -11.15
CA MET A 98 4.65 9.58 -10.92
C MET A 98 4.40 10.03 -9.47
N VAL A 99 5.10 11.09 -9.07
CA VAL A 99 5.12 11.59 -7.70
C VAL A 99 4.77 13.07 -7.71
N ALA A 100 3.92 13.51 -6.78
CA ALA A 100 3.62 14.91 -6.55
C ALA A 100 4.01 15.32 -5.12
N PRO A 101 4.64 16.50 -4.92
CA PRO A 101 4.91 17.01 -3.60
C PRO A 101 3.62 17.61 -3.01
N MET A 102 3.13 17.09 -1.89
CA MET A 102 1.91 17.55 -1.25
C MET A 102 2.17 17.76 0.24
N CYS A 103 1.61 18.81 0.84
CA CYS A 103 1.56 18.89 2.30
C CYS A 103 0.63 17.80 2.86
N HIS A 104 0.75 17.51 4.15
CA HIS A 104 -0.06 16.49 4.82
C HIS A 104 -1.57 16.61 4.54
N GLU A 105 -2.13 17.83 4.65
CA GLU A 105 -3.55 18.08 4.42
C GLU A 105 -3.99 17.80 2.98
N CYS A 106 -3.24 18.32 2.00
CA CYS A 106 -3.53 18.06 0.59
C CYS A 106 -3.31 16.59 0.22
N HIS A 107 -2.35 15.91 0.84
CA HIS A 107 -2.12 14.49 0.66
C HIS A 107 -3.29 13.65 1.18
N GLN A 108 -3.82 13.97 2.35
CA GLN A 108 -5.04 13.33 2.87
C GLN A 108 -6.24 13.61 1.96
N LYS A 109 -6.43 14.87 1.54
CA LYS A 109 -7.49 15.24 0.60
C LYS A 109 -7.38 14.46 -0.72
N PHE A 110 -6.17 14.27 -1.26
CA PHE A 110 -5.95 13.48 -2.47
C PHE A 110 -6.40 12.01 -2.33
N HIS A 111 -6.29 11.41 -1.16
CA HIS A 111 -6.77 10.03 -0.94
C HIS A 111 -8.26 9.94 -0.68
N ASN A 112 -8.85 10.98 -0.07
CA ASN A 112 -10.25 11.00 0.32
C ASN A 112 -11.19 11.57 -0.76
N ASP A 113 -10.68 12.41 -1.67
CA ASP A 113 -11.42 13.01 -2.77
C ASP A 113 -11.13 12.27 -4.09
N ILE A 114 -12.13 11.52 -4.56
CA ILE A 114 -12.05 10.71 -5.78
C ILE A 114 -11.77 11.59 -7.02
N MET A 115 -12.33 12.80 -7.09
CA MET A 115 -12.18 13.69 -8.23
C MET A 115 -10.81 14.35 -8.25
N LEU A 116 -10.30 14.78 -7.09
CA LEU A 116 -8.93 15.28 -6.97
C LEU A 116 -7.93 14.18 -7.33
N ASN A 117 -8.14 12.97 -6.81
CA ASN A 117 -7.31 11.81 -7.14
C ASN A 117 -7.27 11.55 -8.65
N LEU A 118 -8.45 11.53 -9.29
CA LEU A 118 -8.58 11.26 -10.71
C LEU A 118 -7.98 12.38 -11.57
N LYS A 119 -8.14 13.65 -11.17
CA LYS A 119 -7.53 14.82 -11.83
C LYS A 119 -6.01 14.65 -11.92
N TYR A 120 -5.36 14.33 -10.81
CA TYR A 120 -3.91 14.11 -10.79
C TYR A 120 -3.48 12.89 -11.62
N LYS A 121 -4.22 11.78 -11.54
CA LYS A 121 -3.93 10.59 -12.38
C LYS A 121 -4.02 10.90 -13.87
N VAL A 122 -5.02 11.68 -14.29
CA VAL A 122 -5.16 12.15 -15.67
C VAL A 122 -4.02 13.08 -16.07
N MET A 123 -3.63 14.01 -15.20
CA MET A 123 -2.55 14.94 -15.45
C MET A 123 -1.21 14.23 -15.67
N PHE A 124 -0.87 13.26 -14.81
CA PHE A 124 0.35 12.45 -14.95
C PHE A 124 0.30 11.53 -16.17
N GLN A 125 -0.87 10.94 -16.49
CA GLN A 125 -1.02 10.18 -17.73
C GLN A 125 -0.75 11.06 -18.96
N LYS A 126 -1.31 12.27 -19.01
CA LYS A 126 -1.11 13.21 -20.12
C LYS A 126 0.36 13.59 -20.28
N GLU A 127 1.08 13.79 -19.18
CA GLU A 127 2.52 14.10 -19.24
C GLU A 127 3.31 12.91 -19.79
N TYR A 128 3.04 11.71 -19.30
CA TYR A 128 3.75 10.50 -19.71
C TYR A 128 3.61 10.22 -21.21
N ILE A 129 2.39 10.37 -21.75
CA ILE A 129 2.12 10.06 -23.16
C ILE A 129 2.69 11.10 -24.14
N LYS A 130 3.30 12.19 -23.66
CA LYS A 130 4.04 13.10 -24.55
C LYS A 130 5.31 12.45 -25.11
N THR A 131 5.89 11.50 -24.39
CA THR A 131 7.14 10.83 -24.74
C THR A 131 7.00 9.31 -24.87
N HIS A 132 5.87 8.75 -24.45
CA HIS A 132 5.57 7.31 -24.46
C HIS A 132 4.19 7.04 -25.08
N SER A 133 3.88 5.78 -25.42
CA SER A 133 2.56 5.43 -25.94
C SER A 133 1.53 5.24 -24.83
N LEU A 134 0.25 5.34 -25.21
CA LEU A 134 -0.86 5.01 -24.30
C LEU A 134 -0.83 3.53 -23.89
N ASP A 135 -0.46 2.62 -24.80
CA ASP A 135 -0.39 1.20 -24.51
C ASP A 135 0.70 0.89 -23.46
N ASP A 136 1.84 1.56 -23.55
CA ASP A 136 2.89 1.45 -22.51
C ASP A 136 2.40 1.99 -21.16
N PHE A 137 1.66 3.10 -21.15
CA PHE A 137 1.05 3.58 -19.92
C PHE A 137 0.07 2.56 -19.32
N ILE A 138 -0.82 1.99 -20.13
CA ILE A 138 -1.79 0.97 -19.69
C ILE A 138 -1.06 -0.29 -19.21
N LYS A 139 0.03 -0.70 -19.86
CA LYS A 139 0.87 -1.81 -19.40
C LYS A 139 1.45 -1.57 -18.01
N ASN A 140 1.84 -0.32 -17.70
CA ASN A 140 2.44 0.03 -16.41
C ASN A 140 1.41 0.26 -15.28
N PHE A 141 0.21 0.77 -15.60
CA PHE A 141 -0.79 1.22 -14.60
C PHE A 141 -2.18 0.57 -14.71
N GLY A 142 -2.38 -0.30 -15.70
CA GLY A 142 -3.55 -1.14 -15.92
C GLY A 142 -4.83 -0.43 -16.39
N LYS A 143 -4.84 0.90 -16.51
CA LYS A 143 -6.06 1.68 -16.80
C LYS A 143 -5.77 2.94 -17.62
N ASN A 144 -6.73 3.33 -18.45
CA ASN A 144 -6.76 4.65 -19.08
C ASN A 144 -7.60 5.63 -18.21
N TYR A 145 -6.94 6.50 -17.47
CA TYR A 145 -7.58 7.46 -16.56
C TYR A 145 -8.25 8.62 -17.30
N ILE A 146 -7.75 9.02 -18.47
CA ILE A 146 -8.45 10.01 -19.33
C ILE A 146 -9.83 9.48 -19.71
N TYR A 147 -9.91 8.22 -20.13
CA TYR A 147 -11.18 7.56 -20.42
C TYR A 147 -12.06 7.45 -19.15
N LYS A 148 -11.48 7.03 -18.01
CA LYS A 148 -12.20 6.94 -16.73
C LYS A 148 -12.85 8.27 -16.33
N LEU A 149 -12.16 9.40 -16.50
CA LEU A 149 -12.70 10.72 -16.20
C LEU A 149 -13.88 11.08 -17.11
N LYS A 150 -13.82 10.73 -18.40
CA LYS A 150 -14.95 10.94 -19.33
C LYS A 150 -16.20 10.19 -18.88
N GLN A 151 -16.05 8.97 -18.36
CA GLN A 151 -17.17 8.17 -17.89
C GLN A 151 -17.81 8.76 -16.62
N GLN A 152 -17.01 9.29 -15.68
CA GLN A 152 -17.54 9.92 -14.47
C GLN A 152 -18.29 11.23 -14.73
N LYS A 153 -17.99 11.95 -15.82
CA LYS A 153 -18.70 13.18 -16.19
C LYS A 153 -20.04 12.94 -16.90
N LYS A 154 -20.31 11.70 -17.32
CA LYS A 154 -21.57 11.30 -17.98
C LYS A 154 -22.63 10.79 -16.99
N THR A 155 -22.22 10.58 -15.74
CA THR A 155 -23.08 10.17 -14.62
C THR A 155 -23.37 11.39 -13.77
#